data_AF-A0A962XFK2-F1
#
_entry.id   AF-A0A962XFK2-F1
#
_cell.length_a   1.000
_cell.length_b   1.000
_cell.length_c   1.000
_cell.angle_alpha   90.00
_cell.angle_beta   90.00
_cell.angle_gamma   90.00
#
_symmetry.space_group_name_H-M   'P 1'
#
loop_
_entity.id
_entity.type
_entity.pdbx_description
1 polymer ?
#
loop_
_entity_poly.entity_id
_entity_poly.type
_entity_poly.pdbx_seq_one_letter_code
_entity_poly.pdbx_strand_id
1 'polypeptide(L)'
;MTTSKKTVSVAVLPLVFALICGLGLLVSTAHFLADQDCWAVFLAAAVIAWPLWFYGAETTLFHRRVVIGHLAVEGGRLRKWFWRGTLTRILLACVSLVLAALLVALVSRLDTVGWIILFADVVVLAAAIGPLHKLMAPELRERQTGVVARRWPLLGINVLVLTIAFGVFDLSAGAVDTRNQPWADVAETAFDEGYAAWRCAPVALLAGVFETSDALTWHVAEVATSTVDDLSLRAVFWVLMLFHAGLLAYLFTRFQLGIYGILENRLSPHSTDSTISITFVFTILALAVPYLYASAKLAETDWSETRSGARQLIEAYDPCLLSAEEKAQLLARLGHEIQAAEATTRAMAEARIDSGTVELIGSLEPAVDAYLDWYFTVIAEYERLAAAVAGDIAETMATQFQKHVFENTGFAEKLALLEQHVSAQTLASMEAHLDAVGPRTTADTLTSRCQVERLGLATLSGDVVHDELIQAFGTVSSGPFIAAGGGALGSAVLMKGLAGKASASAASKALATKSFQAASALALKMAAKKGGGALLTGATAAAVCSPGGPAAIVCGVVGGLVAWALIDKTAVEIDEALNRDEMKHDILRSLNDVTPEVAQVLKQRQALLIDGTLQHFETTIERRFLPYRDGL
;
A
#
# COMPACT_ATOMS: atom_id res chain seq x y z
N MET A 1 -2.21 61.40 -41.30
CA MET A 1 -1.10 61.00 -40.41
C MET A 1 -1.59 59.89 -39.49
N THR A 2 -1.46 58.65 -39.95
CA THR A 2 -1.75 57.42 -39.20
C THR A 2 -0.49 57.03 -38.43
N THR A 3 -0.30 57.61 -37.25
CA THR A 3 0.73 57.12 -36.32
C THR A 3 0.32 55.71 -35.90
N SER A 4 0.97 54.71 -36.48
CA SER A 4 0.88 53.31 -36.08
C SER A 4 1.15 53.22 -34.58
N LYS A 5 0.07 53.09 -33.79
CA LYS A 5 0.15 52.86 -32.36
C LYS A 5 0.78 51.49 -32.18
N LYS A 6 2.09 51.45 -31.91
CA LYS A 6 2.76 50.26 -31.39
C LYS A 6 2.17 49.98 -30.01
N THR A 7 1.11 49.18 -29.98
CA THR A 7 0.66 48.52 -28.75
C THR A 7 1.87 47.77 -28.20
N VAL A 8 2.31 48.15 -27.01
CA VAL A 8 3.40 47.47 -26.30
C VAL A 8 2.88 46.09 -25.90
N SER A 9 2.92 45.14 -26.83
CA SER A 9 2.76 43.74 -26.51
C SER A 9 4.00 43.36 -25.71
N VAL A 10 3.86 43.19 -24.40
CA VAL A 10 4.89 42.53 -23.60
C VAL A 10 5.20 41.23 -24.33
N ALA A 11 6.48 41.01 -24.66
CA ALA A 11 6.86 39.77 -25.31
C ALA A 11 6.49 38.61 -24.38
N VAL A 12 5.87 37.56 -24.93
CA VAL A 12 5.38 36.43 -24.13
C VAL A 12 6.53 35.77 -23.34
N LEU A 13 7.72 35.71 -23.93
CA LEU A 13 8.90 35.08 -23.35
C LEU A 13 9.37 35.70 -22.01
N PRO A 14 9.65 37.03 -21.91
CA PRO A 14 10.04 37.63 -20.63
C PRO A 14 8.95 37.56 -19.57
N LEU A 15 7.66 37.54 -19.97
CA LEU A 15 6.55 37.33 -19.05
C LEU A 15 6.59 35.93 -18.45
N VAL A 16 6.62 34.89 -19.29
CA VAL A 16 6.69 33.49 -18.84
C VAL A 16 7.90 33.28 -17.94
N PHE A 17 9.07 33.81 -18.33
CA PHE A 17 10.28 33.72 -17.52
C PHE A 17 10.10 34.37 -16.13
N ALA A 18 9.52 35.57 -16.06
CA ALA A 18 9.30 36.25 -14.78
C ALA A 18 8.33 35.49 -13.86
N LEU A 19 7.26 34.92 -14.41
CA LEU A 19 6.28 34.12 -13.66
C LEU A 19 6.91 32.79 -13.16
N ILE A 20 7.71 32.13 -14.00
CA ILE A 20 8.48 30.93 -13.61
C ILE A 20 9.49 31.26 -12.51
N CYS A 21 10.20 32.38 -12.59
CA CYS A 21 11.09 32.82 -11.51
C CYS A 21 10.32 33.09 -10.21
N GLY A 22 9.11 33.65 -10.30
CA GLY A 22 8.22 33.83 -9.16
C GLY A 22 7.82 32.50 -8.52
N LEU A 23 7.46 31.51 -9.33
CA LEU A 23 7.17 30.15 -8.86
C LEU A 23 8.41 29.50 -8.24
N GLY A 24 9.58 29.62 -8.87
CA GLY A 24 10.84 29.10 -8.34
C GLY A 24 11.23 29.73 -7.00
N LEU A 25 10.91 31.01 -6.79
CA LEU A 25 11.06 31.67 -5.48
C LEU A 25 10.15 31.02 -4.44
N LEU A 26 8.89 30.72 -4.77
CA LEU A 26 7.96 30.03 -3.85
C LEU A 26 8.44 28.61 -3.53
N VAL A 27 8.88 27.83 -4.52
CA VAL A 27 9.45 26.48 -4.32
C VAL A 27 10.65 26.53 -3.39
N SER A 28 11.59 27.43 -3.66
CA SER A 28 12.79 27.60 -2.82
C SER A 28 12.42 28.02 -1.40
N THR A 29 11.47 28.95 -1.26
CA THR A 29 10.95 29.42 0.03
C THR A 29 10.31 28.27 0.82
N ALA A 30 9.46 27.47 0.18
CA ALA A 30 8.76 26.36 0.83
C ALA A 30 9.71 25.26 1.34
N HIS A 31 10.73 24.89 0.55
CA HIS A 31 11.64 23.81 0.94
C HIS A 31 12.82 24.26 1.80
N PHE A 32 13.36 25.46 1.56
CA PHE A 32 14.60 25.89 2.22
C PHE A 32 14.35 26.58 3.56
N LEU A 33 13.20 27.24 3.76
CA LEU A 33 12.96 28.08 4.93
C LEU A 33 12.42 27.35 6.16
N ALA A 34 11.94 26.12 6.01
CA ALA A 34 11.50 25.27 7.12
C ALA A 34 12.56 25.22 8.24
N ASP A 35 13.83 25.09 7.84
CA ASP A 35 14.99 24.96 8.73
C ASP A 35 15.70 26.28 9.06
N GLN A 36 15.18 27.42 8.62
CA GLN A 36 15.84 28.72 8.79
C GLN A 36 15.32 29.49 10.00
N ASP A 37 16.15 30.43 10.47
CA ASP A 37 15.78 31.36 11.52
C ASP A 37 14.67 32.32 11.07
N CYS A 38 13.92 32.86 12.02
CA CYS A 38 12.79 33.77 11.75
C CYS A 38 13.14 34.99 10.90
N TRP A 39 14.37 35.51 10.97
CA TRP A 39 14.76 36.66 10.15
C TRP A 39 14.80 36.32 8.66
N ALA A 40 15.24 35.11 8.30
CA ALA A 40 15.29 34.67 6.92
C ALA A 40 13.88 34.46 6.37
N VAL A 41 13.00 33.86 7.18
CA VAL A 41 11.58 33.68 6.87
C VAL A 41 10.88 35.02 6.64
N PHE A 42 11.13 36.02 7.50
CA PHE A 42 10.60 37.37 7.33
C PHE A 42 11.05 38.02 6.02
N LEU A 43 12.34 37.93 5.69
CA LEU A 43 12.87 38.50 4.44
C LEU A 43 12.24 37.84 3.21
N ALA A 44 12.11 36.51 3.20
CA ALA A 44 11.45 35.81 2.11
C ALA A 44 9.98 36.20 1.99
N ALA A 45 9.24 36.27 3.11
CA ALA A 45 7.87 36.75 3.14
C ALA A 45 7.76 38.20 2.63
N ALA A 46 8.72 39.08 2.94
CA ALA A 46 8.75 40.45 2.44
C ALA A 46 9.00 40.51 0.92
N VAL A 47 9.84 39.64 0.37
CA VAL A 47 10.05 39.53 -1.09
C VAL A 47 8.77 39.06 -1.79
N ILE A 48 8.07 38.07 -1.23
CA ILE A 48 6.79 37.56 -1.76
C ILE A 48 5.66 38.58 -1.60
N ALA A 49 5.69 39.36 -0.51
CA ALA A 49 4.72 40.41 -0.24
C ALA A 49 4.79 41.55 -1.27
N TRP A 50 5.93 41.75 -1.93
CA TRP A 50 6.09 42.87 -2.86
C TRP A 50 5.19 42.77 -4.11
N PRO A 51 5.15 41.64 -4.86
CA PRO A 51 4.15 41.45 -5.92
C PRO A 51 2.70 41.56 -5.44
N LEU A 52 2.38 40.97 -4.28
CA LEU A 52 1.04 41.04 -3.69
C LEU A 52 0.63 42.48 -3.34
N TRP A 53 1.58 43.26 -2.82
CA TRP A 53 1.41 44.68 -2.51
C TRP A 53 1.24 45.49 -3.77
N PHE A 54 2.04 45.24 -4.81
CA PHE A 54 1.92 45.96 -6.08
C PHE A 54 0.54 45.77 -6.69
N TYR A 55 0.06 44.52 -6.77
CA TYR A 55 -1.29 44.20 -7.23
C TYR A 55 -2.37 44.88 -6.38
N GLY A 56 -2.25 44.80 -5.05
CA GLY A 56 -3.21 45.40 -4.12
C GLY A 56 -3.24 46.93 -4.20
N ALA A 57 -2.08 47.57 -4.31
CA ALA A 57 -1.94 49.02 -4.41
C ALA A 57 -2.51 49.54 -5.73
N GLU A 58 -2.26 48.87 -6.85
CA GLU A 58 -2.79 49.26 -8.15
C GLU A 58 -4.33 49.22 -8.15
N THR A 59 -4.91 48.10 -7.72
CA THR A 59 -6.37 47.89 -7.72
C THR A 59 -7.13 48.81 -6.77
N THR A 60 -6.65 48.95 -5.53
CA THR A 60 -7.31 49.79 -4.52
C THR A 60 -7.18 51.28 -4.80
N LEU A 61 -6.01 51.74 -5.26
CA LEU A 61 -5.81 53.14 -5.62
C LEU A 61 -6.58 53.50 -6.89
N PHE A 62 -6.71 52.57 -7.84
CA PHE A 62 -7.58 52.76 -9.00
C PHE A 62 -9.03 52.98 -8.57
N HIS A 63 -9.62 52.06 -7.80
CA HIS A 63 -11.01 52.18 -7.33
C HIS A 63 -11.23 53.48 -6.56
N ARG A 64 -10.32 53.78 -5.63
CA ARG A 64 -10.38 55.01 -4.85
C ARG A 64 -10.29 56.27 -5.71
N ARG A 65 -9.39 56.32 -6.69
CA ARG A 65 -9.26 57.49 -7.59
C ARG A 65 -10.48 57.68 -8.47
N VAL A 66 -11.12 56.59 -8.91
CA VAL A 66 -12.39 56.65 -9.64
C VAL A 66 -13.48 57.24 -8.74
N VAL A 67 -13.67 56.72 -7.52
CA VAL A 67 -14.69 57.23 -6.59
C VAL A 67 -14.43 58.69 -6.19
N ILE A 68 -13.21 59.04 -5.80
CA ILE A 68 -12.85 60.41 -5.41
C ILE A 68 -12.95 61.37 -6.60
N GLY A 69 -12.60 60.93 -7.80
CA GLY A 69 -12.71 61.74 -9.01
C GLY A 69 -14.15 62.19 -9.30
N HIS A 70 -15.14 61.38 -8.93
CA HIS A 70 -16.56 61.72 -9.09
C HIS A 70 -17.11 62.54 -7.91
N LEU A 71 -16.61 62.33 -6.69
CA LEU A 71 -17.19 62.95 -5.48
C LEU A 71 -16.51 64.25 -5.03
N ALA A 72 -15.21 64.44 -5.32
CA ALA A 72 -14.42 65.52 -4.72
C ALA A 72 -14.14 66.68 -5.69
N VAL A 73 -14.39 67.91 -5.22
CA VAL A 73 -14.10 69.16 -5.95
C VAL A 73 -12.61 69.25 -6.31
N GLU A 74 -12.34 69.75 -7.52
CA GLU A 74 -10.99 69.97 -8.02
C GLU A 74 -10.21 70.92 -7.09
N GLY A 75 -9.03 70.48 -6.63
CA GLY A 75 -8.18 71.28 -5.73
C GLY A 75 -8.50 71.16 -4.22
N GLY A 76 -9.59 70.50 -3.84
CA GLY A 76 -9.96 70.33 -2.43
C GLY A 76 -8.89 69.61 -1.59
N ARG A 77 -8.75 70.00 -0.31
CA ARG A 77 -7.79 69.38 0.64
C ARG A 77 -8.00 67.87 0.79
N LEU A 78 -9.26 67.44 0.84
CA LEU A 78 -9.67 66.03 0.86
C LEU A 78 -9.10 65.27 -0.35
N ARG A 79 -9.24 65.82 -1.56
CA ARG A 79 -8.66 65.22 -2.77
C ARG A 79 -7.14 65.12 -2.62
N LYS A 80 -6.41 66.18 -2.25
CA LYS A 80 -4.94 66.14 -2.11
C LYS A 80 -4.43 65.09 -1.12
N TRP A 81 -5.07 64.98 0.05
CA TRP A 81 -4.64 64.02 1.08
C TRP A 81 -4.97 62.58 0.67
N PHE A 82 -6.19 62.34 0.17
CA PHE A 82 -6.58 60.99 -0.22
C PHE A 82 -6.00 60.55 -1.58
N TRP A 83 -5.56 61.46 -2.45
CA TRP A 83 -5.05 61.11 -3.78
C TRP A 83 -3.66 60.46 -3.76
N ARG A 84 -2.79 60.89 -2.83
CA ARG A 84 -1.45 60.29 -2.63
C ARG A 84 -1.53 58.86 -2.11
N GLY A 85 -2.53 58.58 -1.28
CA GLY A 85 -2.83 57.24 -0.80
C GLY A 85 -1.76 56.59 0.06
N THR A 86 -0.88 57.37 0.71
CA THR A 86 0.22 56.85 1.54
C THR A 86 -0.27 55.92 2.64
N LEU A 87 -1.32 56.31 3.38
CA LEU A 87 -1.91 55.47 4.43
C LEU A 87 -2.43 54.14 3.88
N THR A 88 -3.09 54.17 2.72
CA THR A 88 -3.58 52.96 2.05
C THR A 88 -2.43 52.07 1.59
N ARG A 89 -1.33 52.65 1.10
CA ARG A 89 -0.12 51.90 0.72
C ARG A 89 0.56 51.24 1.92
N ILE A 90 0.60 51.92 3.08
CA ILE A 90 1.13 51.37 4.34
C ILE A 90 0.25 50.20 4.81
N LEU A 91 -1.06 50.41 4.91
CA LEU A 91 -2.00 49.36 5.30
C LEU A 91 -1.89 48.13 4.38
N LEU A 92 -1.80 48.36 3.06
CA LEU A 92 -1.62 47.29 2.09
C LEU A 92 -0.29 46.57 2.24
N ALA A 93 0.77 47.24 2.67
CA ALA A 93 2.04 46.56 2.91
C ALA A 93 1.90 45.57 4.08
N CYS A 94 1.22 45.97 5.16
CA CYS A 94 0.89 45.07 6.27
C CYS A 94 0.03 43.88 5.79
N VAL A 95 -1.05 44.15 5.05
CA VAL A 95 -1.95 43.10 4.53
C VAL A 95 -1.18 42.15 3.60
N SER A 96 -0.37 42.67 2.68
CA SER A 96 0.41 41.85 1.75
C SER A 96 1.45 40.99 2.44
N LEU A 97 2.01 41.43 3.58
CA LEU A 97 2.89 40.61 4.38
C LEU A 97 2.15 39.43 5.02
N VAL A 98 0.94 39.65 5.55
CA VAL A 98 0.08 38.58 6.07
C VAL A 98 -0.33 37.61 4.96
N LEU A 99 -0.74 38.12 3.79
CA LEU A 99 -1.09 37.29 2.63
C LEU A 99 0.12 36.50 2.09
N ALA A 100 1.33 37.07 2.17
CA ALA A 100 2.55 36.37 1.80
C ALA A 100 2.86 35.23 2.76
N ALA A 101 2.78 35.47 4.07
CA ALA A 101 2.96 34.42 5.09
C ALA A 101 1.94 33.29 4.90
N LEU A 102 0.68 33.65 4.63
CA LEU A 102 -0.39 32.70 4.34
C LEU A 102 -0.11 31.89 3.07
N LEU A 103 0.34 32.55 1.99
CA LEU A 103 0.71 31.85 0.74
C LEU A 103 1.86 30.88 0.97
N VAL A 104 2.88 31.28 1.74
CA VAL A 104 4.02 30.39 2.06
C VAL A 104 3.56 29.18 2.86
N ALA A 105 2.73 29.38 3.89
CA ALA A 105 2.19 28.30 4.71
C ALA A 105 1.31 27.32 3.91
N LEU A 106 0.50 27.80 2.96
CA LEU A 106 -0.30 26.92 2.10
C LEU A 106 0.56 26.16 1.08
N VAL A 107 1.54 26.84 0.49
CA VAL A 107 2.38 26.26 -0.56
C VAL A 107 3.39 25.24 0.00
N SER A 108 3.81 25.36 1.27
CA SER A 108 4.67 24.35 1.91
C SER A 108 3.99 22.99 2.11
N ARG A 109 2.67 22.93 1.98
CA ARG A 109 1.87 21.70 2.08
C ARG A 109 1.73 20.97 0.76
N LEU A 110 2.14 21.59 -0.35
CA LEU A 110 1.98 21.02 -1.67
C LEU A 110 2.93 19.86 -1.89
N ASP A 111 2.35 18.74 -2.29
CA ASP A 111 3.06 17.58 -2.80
C ASP A 111 3.60 17.85 -4.22
N THR A 112 4.27 16.85 -4.80
CA THR A 112 4.85 17.00 -6.14
C THR A 112 3.79 17.31 -7.20
N VAL A 113 2.58 16.77 -7.07
CA VAL A 113 1.51 17.01 -8.04
C VAL A 113 0.97 18.42 -7.92
N GLY A 114 0.76 18.94 -6.70
CA GLY A 114 0.36 20.32 -6.46
C GLY A 114 1.32 21.33 -7.09
N TRP A 115 2.64 21.07 -7.02
CA TRP A 115 3.64 21.90 -7.70
C TRP A 115 3.55 21.85 -9.23
N ILE A 116 3.25 20.67 -9.80
CA ILE A 116 3.01 20.51 -11.25
C ILE A 116 1.78 21.32 -11.68
N ILE A 117 0.71 21.30 -10.88
CA ILE A 117 -0.51 22.09 -11.13
C ILE A 117 -0.17 23.59 -11.16
N LEU A 118 0.59 24.11 -10.19
CA LEU A 118 1.01 25.51 -10.18
C LEU A 118 1.92 25.87 -11.36
N PHE A 119 2.81 24.97 -11.78
CA PHE A 119 3.66 25.18 -12.96
C PHE A 119 2.83 25.24 -14.25
N ALA A 120 1.86 24.34 -14.42
CA ALA A 120 0.94 24.36 -15.55
C ALA A 120 0.10 25.65 -15.56
N ASP A 121 -0.37 26.10 -14.40
CA ASP A 121 -1.11 27.35 -14.24
C ASP A 121 -0.32 28.57 -14.72
N VAL A 122 0.98 28.65 -14.41
CA VAL A 122 1.85 29.74 -14.90
C VAL A 122 1.83 29.84 -16.43
N VAL A 123 1.87 28.69 -17.13
CA VAL A 123 1.81 28.64 -18.59
C VAL A 123 0.43 29.05 -19.10
N VAL A 124 -0.64 28.54 -18.49
CA VAL A 124 -2.03 28.85 -18.83
C VAL A 124 -2.31 30.35 -18.65
N LEU A 125 -1.94 30.92 -17.50
CA LEU A 125 -2.11 32.33 -17.19
C LEU A 125 -1.34 33.22 -18.17
N ALA A 126 -0.09 32.87 -18.47
CA ALA A 126 0.72 33.60 -19.46
C ALA A 126 0.08 33.59 -20.86
N ALA A 127 -0.47 32.45 -21.28
CA ALA A 127 -1.18 32.30 -22.55
C ALA A 127 -2.51 33.08 -22.58
N ALA A 128 -3.21 33.17 -21.45
CA ALA A 128 -4.51 33.85 -21.33
C ALA A 128 -4.42 35.39 -21.37
N ILE A 129 -3.31 35.98 -20.89
CA ILE A 129 -3.12 37.44 -20.79
C ILE A 129 -3.30 38.14 -22.15
N GLY A 130 -2.68 37.62 -23.21
CA GLY A 130 -2.69 38.25 -24.53
C GLY A 130 -4.10 38.33 -25.17
N PRO A 131 -4.80 37.19 -25.34
CA PRO A 131 -6.16 37.17 -25.88
C PRO A 131 -7.14 38.03 -25.08
N LEU A 132 -7.07 37.98 -23.75
CA LEU A 132 -8.00 38.72 -22.91
C LEU A 132 -7.76 40.23 -22.97
N HIS A 133 -6.50 40.66 -23.01
CA HIS A 133 -6.19 42.08 -23.23
C HIS A 133 -6.70 42.56 -24.59
N LYS A 134 -6.57 41.75 -25.66
CA LYS A 134 -7.11 42.08 -26.99
C LYS A 134 -8.62 42.17 -26.99
N LEU A 135 -9.31 41.29 -26.27
CA LEU A 135 -10.76 41.29 -26.16
C LEU A 135 -11.28 42.56 -25.49
N MET A 136 -10.59 43.07 -24.47
CA MET A 136 -11.02 44.25 -23.70
C MET A 136 -10.53 45.59 -24.26
N ALA A 137 -9.49 45.59 -25.09
CA ALA A 137 -8.92 46.80 -25.66
C ALA A 137 -9.92 47.69 -26.43
N PRO A 138 -10.94 47.18 -27.15
CA PRO A 138 -11.93 48.01 -27.83
C PRO A 138 -12.86 48.78 -26.89
N GLU A 139 -13.12 48.25 -25.70
CA GLU A 139 -14.12 48.79 -24.76
C GLU A 139 -13.52 49.74 -23.71
N LEU A 140 -12.21 49.63 -23.48
CA LEU A 140 -11.52 50.33 -22.42
C LEU A 140 -10.53 51.38 -22.94
N ARG A 141 -10.32 52.42 -22.14
CA ARG A 141 -9.25 53.39 -22.40
C ARG A 141 -7.90 52.68 -22.30
N GLU A 142 -7.01 52.91 -23.26
CA GLU A 142 -5.69 52.28 -23.39
C GLU A 142 -4.87 52.23 -22.08
N ARG A 143 -4.97 53.27 -21.25
CA ARG A 143 -4.26 53.35 -19.95
C ARG A 143 -4.86 52.51 -18.83
N GLN A 144 -6.12 52.08 -18.98
CA GLN A 144 -6.88 51.36 -17.95
C GLN A 144 -7.04 49.86 -18.30
N THR A 145 -6.84 49.48 -19.56
CA THR A 145 -7.03 48.10 -20.03
C THR A 145 -6.24 47.08 -19.21
N GLY A 146 -4.95 47.32 -18.95
CA GLY A 146 -4.11 46.42 -18.16
C GLY A 146 -4.59 46.22 -16.72
N VAL A 147 -4.91 47.31 -16.03
CA VAL A 147 -5.40 47.30 -14.63
C VAL A 147 -6.72 46.54 -14.53
N VAL A 148 -7.64 46.80 -15.45
CA VAL A 148 -8.96 46.17 -15.44
C VAL A 148 -8.82 44.69 -15.78
N ALA A 149 -8.13 44.33 -16.87
CA ALA A 149 -7.96 42.94 -17.30
C ALA A 149 -7.34 42.03 -16.22
N ARG A 150 -6.35 42.54 -15.46
CA ARG A 150 -5.75 41.83 -14.31
C ARG A 150 -6.76 41.55 -13.20
N ARG A 151 -7.68 42.47 -12.92
CA ARG A 151 -8.66 42.30 -11.83
C ARG A 151 -9.81 41.40 -12.25
N TRP A 152 -10.36 41.67 -13.42
CA TRP A 152 -11.44 40.91 -14.01
C TRP A 152 -11.30 41.08 -15.53
N PRO A 153 -11.20 39.99 -16.33
CA PRO A 153 -11.52 38.59 -16.01
C PRO A 153 -10.37 37.69 -15.53
N LEU A 154 -9.09 38.10 -15.61
CA LEU A 154 -7.95 37.17 -15.38
C LEU A 154 -7.96 36.53 -13.99
N LEU A 155 -8.08 37.33 -12.93
CA LEU A 155 -8.13 36.79 -11.56
C LEU A 155 -9.26 35.78 -11.39
N GLY A 156 -10.48 36.13 -11.84
CA GLY A 156 -11.66 35.28 -11.65
C GLY A 156 -11.54 33.95 -12.39
N ILE A 157 -11.13 33.98 -13.65
CA ILE A 157 -10.97 32.76 -14.46
C ILE A 157 -9.84 31.89 -13.90
N ASN A 158 -8.69 32.46 -13.59
CA ASN A 158 -7.54 31.68 -13.12
C ASN A 158 -7.82 31.05 -11.75
N VAL A 159 -8.44 31.81 -10.83
CA VAL A 159 -8.84 31.27 -9.52
C VAL A 159 -9.83 30.12 -9.70
N LEU A 160 -10.84 30.26 -10.56
CA LEU A 160 -11.80 29.19 -10.82
C LEU A 160 -11.11 27.94 -11.39
N VAL A 161 -10.29 28.10 -12.44
CA VAL A 161 -9.56 26.99 -13.07
C VAL A 161 -8.67 26.27 -12.08
N LEU A 162 -7.90 27.02 -11.30
CA LEU A 162 -6.95 26.46 -10.34
C LEU A 162 -7.65 25.80 -9.15
N THR A 163 -8.76 26.37 -8.66
CA THR A 163 -9.59 25.75 -7.61
C THR A 163 -10.17 24.41 -8.08
N ILE A 164 -10.66 24.35 -9.32
CA ILE A 164 -11.17 23.10 -9.92
C ILE A 164 -10.03 22.09 -10.06
N ALA A 165 -8.85 22.52 -10.52
CA ALA A 165 -7.70 21.63 -10.69
C ALA A 165 -7.26 20.99 -9.37
N PHE A 166 -7.12 21.78 -8.29
CA PHE A 166 -6.83 21.25 -6.96
C PHE A 166 -7.97 20.39 -6.43
N GLY A 167 -9.22 20.83 -6.54
CA GLY A 167 -10.37 20.04 -6.08
C GLY A 167 -10.48 18.67 -6.77
N VAL A 168 -10.24 18.58 -8.07
CA VAL A 168 -10.21 17.29 -8.80
C VAL A 168 -9.06 16.42 -8.31
N PHE A 169 -7.88 17.01 -8.08
CA PHE A 169 -6.75 16.27 -7.55
C PHE A 169 -7.03 15.73 -6.14
N ASP A 170 -7.48 16.58 -5.23
CA ASP A 170 -7.80 16.23 -3.85
C ASP A 170 -8.85 15.10 -3.77
N LEU A 171 -9.89 15.18 -4.61
CA LEU A 171 -10.92 14.13 -4.72
C LEU A 171 -10.34 12.79 -5.21
N SER A 172 -9.27 12.82 -6.02
CA SER A 172 -8.64 11.63 -6.59
C SER A 172 -7.54 11.03 -5.71
N ALA A 173 -6.78 11.87 -4.99
CA ALA A 173 -5.68 11.45 -4.14
C ALA A 173 -6.17 10.86 -2.81
N GLY A 174 -7.33 11.33 -2.33
CA GLY A 174 -7.92 10.94 -1.05
C GLY A 174 -7.15 11.50 0.15
N ALA A 175 -7.71 11.30 1.33
CA ALA A 175 -7.13 11.69 2.61
C ALA A 175 -6.84 10.45 3.47
N VAL A 176 -6.04 10.62 4.52
CA VAL A 176 -5.93 9.58 5.56
C VAL A 176 -7.30 9.44 6.21
N ASP A 177 -7.81 8.22 6.34
CA ASP A 177 -9.13 8.01 6.96
C ASP A 177 -9.04 8.33 8.45
N THR A 178 -9.70 9.41 8.84
CA THR A 178 -9.72 9.89 10.22
C THR A 178 -11.04 9.59 10.91
N ARG A 179 -11.99 8.89 10.26
CA ARG A 179 -13.34 8.64 10.81
C ARG A 179 -13.31 7.97 12.19
N ASN A 180 -12.27 7.19 12.45
CA ASN A 180 -12.09 6.46 13.71
C ASN A 180 -11.33 7.25 14.79
N GLN A 181 -10.82 8.43 14.47
CA GLN A 181 -10.02 9.26 15.38
C GLN A 181 -10.88 10.32 16.08
N PRO A 182 -10.60 10.66 17.35
CA PRO A 182 -11.16 11.86 17.97
C PRO A 182 -10.78 13.14 17.27
N TRP A 183 -11.74 14.07 17.22
CA TRP A 183 -11.55 15.40 16.66
C TRP A 183 -10.35 16.09 17.31
N ALA A 184 -10.18 15.89 18.62
CA ALA A 184 -9.05 16.43 19.37
C ALA A 184 -7.72 15.81 18.92
N ASP A 185 -7.68 14.49 18.70
CA ASP A 185 -6.47 13.80 18.25
C ASP A 185 -6.11 14.17 16.80
N VAL A 186 -7.12 14.29 15.91
CA VAL A 186 -6.93 14.78 14.53
C VAL A 186 -6.36 16.21 14.55
N ALA A 187 -6.94 17.08 15.37
CA ALA A 187 -6.49 18.45 15.50
C ALA A 187 -5.08 18.56 16.13
N GLU A 188 -4.81 17.82 17.20
CA GLU A 188 -3.51 17.82 17.88
C GLU A 188 -2.41 17.27 16.97
N THR A 189 -2.67 16.14 16.29
CA THR A 189 -1.71 15.52 15.37
C THR A 189 -1.40 16.45 14.20
N ALA A 190 -2.43 16.99 13.54
CA ALA A 190 -2.24 17.93 12.43
C ALA A 190 -1.54 19.22 12.87
N PHE A 191 -1.88 19.75 14.06
CA PHE A 191 -1.18 20.90 14.63
C PHE A 191 0.30 20.60 14.86
N ASP A 192 0.61 19.46 15.47
CA ASP A 192 1.98 19.05 15.80
C ASP A 192 2.82 18.83 14.54
N GLU A 193 2.26 18.19 13.51
CA GLU A 193 2.92 18.01 12.22
C GLU A 193 3.22 19.36 11.55
N GLY A 194 2.24 20.26 11.49
CA GLY A 194 2.43 21.60 10.91
C GLY A 194 3.38 22.49 11.71
N TYR A 195 3.33 22.41 13.03
CA TYR A 195 4.20 23.17 13.92
C TYR A 195 5.65 22.67 13.84
N ALA A 196 5.86 21.35 13.84
CA ALA A 196 7.18 20.74 13.77
C ALA A 196 7.89 20.99 12.43
N ALA A 197 7.13 21.28 11.36
CA ALA A 197 7.68 21.57 10.05
C ALA A 197 8.48 22.89 9.96
N TRP A 198 8.41 23.76 10.97
CA TRP A 198 9.06 25.08 10.93
C TRP A 198 9.82 25.40 12.21
N ARG A 199 11.07 25.87 12.08
CA ARG A 199 11.85 26.37 13.23
C ARG A 199 11.40 27.74 13.72
N CYS A 200 10.78 28.55 12.86
CA CYS A 200 10.33 29.88 13.23
C CYS A 200 8.94 29.85 13.88
N ALA A 201 8.87 30.11 15.20
CA ALA A 201 7.64 29.94 15.99
C ALA A 201 6.35 30.62 15.44
N PRO A 202 6.35 31.89 14.97
CA PRO A 202 5.15 32.47 14.35
C PRO A 202 4.67 31.73 13.10
N VAL A 203 5.59 31.19 12.30
CA VAL A 203 5.26 30.46 11.07
C VAL A 203 4.85 29.03 11.39
N ALA A 204 5.53 28.39 12.33
CA ALA A 204 5.13 27.10 12.90
C ALA A 204 3.69 27.15 13.44
N LEU A 205 3.35 28.18 14.21
CA LEU A 205 2.00 28.38 14.73
C LEU A 205 0.97 28.52 13.61
N LEU A 206 1.26 29.35 12.59
CA LEU A 206 0.37 29.50 11.44
C LEU A 206 0.22 28.18 10.67
N ALA A 207 1.33 27.47 10.41
CA ALA A 207 1.32 26.18 9.73
C ALA A 207 0.49 25.15 10.49
N GLY A 208 0.71 25.00 11.80
CA GLY A 208 -0.10 24.12 12.66
C GLY A 208 -1.60 24.45 12.64
N VAL A 209 -1.97 25.74 12.70
CA VAL A 209 -3.38 26.15 12.59
C VAL A 209 -3.98 25.81 11.22
N PHE A 210 -3.22 25.96 10.13
CA PHE A 210 -3.69 25.62 8.79
C PHE A 210 -3.83 24.11 8.59
N GLU A 211 -2.85 23.32 9.03
CA GLU A 211 -2.92 21.85 9.01
C GLU A 211 -4.12 21.38 9.82
N THR A 212 -4.32 21.90 11.03
CA THR A 212 -5.49 21.59 11.88
C THR A 212 -6.79 21.91 11.17
N SER A 213 -6.91 23.10 10.59
CA SER A 213 -8.12 23.53 9.91
C SER A 213 -8.43 22.65 8.70
N ASP A 214 -7.42 22.21 7.98
CA ASP A 214 -7.57 21.35 6.81
C ASP A 214 -7.91 19.92 7.20
N ALA A 215 -7.18 19.34 8.15
CA ALA A 215 -7.46 18.02 8.70
C ALA A 215 -8.86 17.93 9.29
N LEU A 216 -9.29 18.95 10.04
CA LEU A 216 -10.67 19.02 10.55
C LEU A 216 -11.70 19.20 9.44
N THR A 217 -11.37 19.93 8.36
CA THR A 217 -12.28 20.07 7.21
C THR A 217 -12.48 18.72 6.51
N TRP A 218 -11.39 17.96 6.31
CA TRP A 218 -11.44 16.59 5.81
C TRP A 218 -12.22 15.67 6.73
N HIS A 219 -11.91 15.68 8.03
CA HIS A 219 -12.60 14.87 9.03
C HIS A 219 -14.11 15.17 9.09
N VAL A 220 -14.50 16.45 9.03
CA VAL A 220 -15.90 16.86 8.94
C VAL A 220 -16.53 16.30 7.67
N ALA A 221 -15.86 16.39 6.52
CA ALA A 221 -16.38 15.87 5.26
C ALA A 221 -16.57 14.35 5.30
N GLU A 222 -15.62 13.61 5.88
CA GLU A 222 -15.67 12.17 6.08
C GLU A 222 -16.83 11.74 6.99
N VAL A 223 -16.97 12.38 8.16
CA VAL A 223 -18.05 12.10 9.11
C VAL A 223 -19.42 12.52 8.55
N ALA A 224 -19.49 13.65 7.84
CA ALA A 224 -20.74 14.12 7.28
C ALA A 224 -21.22 13.26 6.11
N THR A 225 -20.31 12.72 5.28
CA THR A 225 -20.69 11.84 4.18
C THR A 225 -21.27 10.51 4.67
N SER A 226 -20.80 9.99 5.82
CA SER A 226 -21.36 8.78 6.40
C SER A 226 -22.66 9.01 7.18
N THR A 227 -22.81 10.16 7.85
CA THR A 227 -23.94 10.40 8.77
C THR A 227 -25.14 11.12 8.15
N VAL A 228 -24.95 11.91 7.08
CA VAL A 228 -25.99 12.77 6.52
C VAL A 228 -26.52 12.20 5.21
N ASP A 229 -27.80 11.87 5.14
CA ASP A 229 -28.45 11.36 3.91
C ASP A 229 -28.77 12.46 2.88
N ASP A 230 -28.84 13.73 3.30
CA ASP A 230 -29.17 14.85 2.40
C ASP A 230 -27.97 15.26 1.53
N LEU A 231 -28.11 15.06 0.23
CA LEU A 231 -27.15 15.45 -0.81
C LEU A 231 -26.77 16.94 -0.74
N SER A 232 -27.71 17.81 -0.38
CA SER A 232 -27.50 19.26 -0.30
C SER A 232 -26.52 19.61 0.83
N LEU A 233 -26.66 18.95 1.98
CA LEU A 233 -25.74 19.11 3.11
C LEU A 233 -24.36 18.53 2.79
N ARG A 234 -24.30 17.35 2.14
CA ARG A 234 -23.02 16.79 1.64
C ARG A 234 -22.30 17.76 0.72
N ALA A 235 -23.02 18.40 -0.21
CA ALA A 235 -22.43 19.38 -1.12
C ALA A 235 -21.85 20.60 -0.39
N VAL A 236 -22.44 21.04 0.72
CA VAL A 236 -21.90 22.15 1.54
C VAL A 236 -20.54 21.77 2.13
N PHE A 237 -20.37 20.54 2.63
CA PHE A 237 -19.08 20.08 3.17
C PHE A 237 -17.99 19.99 2.10
N TRP A 238 -18.33 19.51 0.89
CA TRP A 238 -17.41 19.54 -0.25
C TRP A 238 -17.04 20.97 -0.68
N VAL A 239 -18.00 21.91 -0.65
CA VAL A 239 -17.71 23.33 -0.90
C VAL A 239 -16.77 23.91 0.15
N LEU A 240 -16.90 23.48 1.41
CA LEU A 240 -16.01 23.90 2.49
C LEU A 240 -14.59 23.36 2.29
N MET A 241 -14.44 22.13 1.79
CA MET A 241 -13.14 21.58 1.39
C MET A 241 -12.49 22.40 0.25
N LEU A 242 -13.28 22.84 -0.74
CA LEU A 242 -12.79 23.69 -1.82
C LEU A 242 -12.36 25.09 -1.34
N PHE A 243 -12.66 25.49 -0.10
CA PHE A 243 -12.24 26.78 0.44
C PHE A 243 -10.71 26.90 0.50
N HIS A 244 -9.99 25.87 0.97
CA HIS A 244 -8.53 25.90 1.10
C HIS A 244 -7.86 25.95 -0.28
N ALA A 245 -8.31 25.10 -1.21
CA ALA A 245 -7.89 25.12 -2.61
C ALA A 245 -8.16 26.50 -3.26
N GLY A 246 -9.33 27.07 -3.00
CA GLY A 246 -9.72 28.40 -3.50
C GLY A 246 -8.88 29.53 -2.90
N LEU A 247 -8.53 29.45 -1.63
CA LEU A 247 -7.67 30.41 -0.95
C LEU A 247 -6.24 30.36 -1.51
N LEU A 248 -5.68 29.16 -1.68
CA LEU A 248 -4.37 28.97 -2.34
C LEU A 248 -4.40 29.54 -3.76
N ALA A 249 -5.41 29.16 -4.56
CA ALA A 249 -5.58 29.62 -5.92
C ALA A 249 -5.67 31.15 -6.01
N TYR A 250 -6.43 31.77 -5.10
CA TYR A 250 -6.56 33.22 -4.99
C TYR A 250 -5.24 33.93 -4.70
N LEU A 251 -4.49 33.46 -3.70
CA LEU A 251 -3.24 34.08 -3.28
C LEU A 251 -2.16 33.91 -4.35
N PHE A 252 -2.05 32.70 -4.91
CA PHE A 252 -1.10 32.40 -5.98
C PHE A 252 -1.38 33.25 -7.22
N THR A 253 -2.65 33.33 -7.66
CA THR A 253 -3.03 34.14 -8.82
C THR A 253 -2.74 35.62 -8.56
N ARG A 254 -3.03 36.16 -7.36
CA ARG A 254 -2.69 37.54 -7.02
C ARG A 254 -1.19 37.81 -7.05
N PHE A 255 -0.40 36.85 -6.59
CA PHE A 255 1.06 36.93 -6.63
C PHE A 255 1.56 37.00 -8.08
N GLN A 256 1.11 36.08 -8.95
CA GLN A 256 1.50 36.04 -10.36
C GLN A 256 1.06 37.31 -11.13
N LEU A 257 -0.17 37.77 -10.91
CA LEU A 257 -0.66 39.01 -11.52
C LEU A 257 0.09 40.26 -11.00
N GLY A 258 0.59 40.22 -9.76
CA GLY A 258 1.50 41.23 -9.21
C GLY A 258 2.83 41.28 -9.94
N ILE A 259 3.45 40.12 -10.22
CA ILE A 259 4.68 40.01 -11.02
C ILE A 259 4.44 40.57 -12.43
N TYR A 260 3.33 40.19 -13.06
CA TYR A 260 2.95 40.72 -14.37
C TYR A 260 2.80 42.25 -14.36
N GLY A 261 2.11 42.81 -13.35
CA GLY A 261 1.97 44.26 -13.21
C GLY A 261 3.30 44.98 -13.02
N ILE A 262 4.23 44.40 -12.24
CA ILE A 262 5.59 44.92 -12.07
C ILE A 262 6.34 44.94 -13.41
N LEU A 263 6.28 43.85 -14.18
CA LEU A 263 6.95 43.74 -15.47
C LEU A 263 6.39 44.74 -16.49
N GLU A 264 5.06 44.85 -16.58
CA GLU A 264 4.41 45.82 -17.48
C GLU A 264 4.80 47.26 -17.13
N ASN A 265 4.85 47.62 -15.84
CA ASN A 265 5.26 48.95 -15.42
C ASN A 265 6.74 49.24 -15.76
N ARG A 266 7.62 48.23 -15.69
CA ARG A 266 9.05 48.37 -16.08
C ARG A 266 9.24 48.52 -17.59
N LEU A 267 8.43 47.85 -18.39
CA LEU A 267 8.50 47.91 -19.86
C LEU A 267 7.80 49.15 -20.43
N SER A 268 6.97 49.83 -19.65
CA SER A 268 6.22 51.00 -20.07
C SER A 268 7.13 52.25 -20.14
N PRO A 269 7.31 52.89 -21.31
CA PRO A 269 8.23 54.03 -21.48
C PRO A 269 7.80 55.33 -20.76
N HIS A 270 6.60 55.36 -20.19
CA HIS A 270 6.01 56.52 -19.52
C HIS A 270 5.88 56.36 -18.00
N SER A 271 6.44 55.31 -17.39
CA SER A 271 6.40 55.14 -15.94
C SER A 271 7.49 55.98 -15.27
N THR A 272 7.11 57.14 -14.72
CA THR A 272 7.98 57.96 -13.87
C THR A 272 7.98 57.52 -12.41
N ASP A 273 7.06 56.62 -12.03
CA ASP A 273 6.97 56.06 -10.68
C ASP A 273 7.94 54.88 -10.53
N SER A 274 8.81 54.94 -9.52
CA SER A 274 9.72 53.84 -9.19
C SER A 274 8.94 52.56 -8.84
N THR A 275 9.33 51.44 -9.46
CA THR A 275 8.70 50.13 -9.23
C THR A 275 8.72 49.72 -7.75
N ILE A 276 9.79 50.09 -7.04
CA ILE A 276 9.90 49.94 -5.59
C ILE A 276 9.50 51.27 -4.98
N SER A 277 8.37 51.29 -4.26
CA SER A 277 7.98 52.47 -3.50
C SER A 277 8.78 52.53 -2.21
N ILE A 278 9.42 53.66 -1.96
CA ILE A 278 10.10 53.97 -0.69
C ILE A 278 9.17 53.70 0.51
N THR A 279 7.86 53.93 0.36
CA THR A 279 6.86 53.62 1.39
C THR A 279 6.80 52.14 1.74
N PHE A 280 6.88 51.23 0.76
CA PHE A 280 6.87 49.80 1.01
C PHE A 280 8.10 49.37 1.81
N VAL A 281 9.29 49.79 1.38
CA VAL A 281 10.56 49.44 2.03
C VAL A 281 10.60 49.91 3.49
N PHE A 282 10.26 51.17 3.75
CA PHE A 282 10.24 51.67 5.13
C PHE A 282 9.18 50.99 5.99
N THR A 283 8.02 50.63 5.41
CA THR A 283 6.98 49.91 6.17
C THR A 283 7.45 48.50 6.53
N ILE A 284 8.08 47.77 5.60
CA ILE A 284 8.64 46.44 5.88
C ILE A 284 9.74 46.50 6.93
N LEU A 285 10.68 47.45 6.84
CA LEU A 285 11.72 47.63 7.84
C LEU A 285 11.14 47.97 9.23
N ALA A 286 10.09 48.80 9.28
CA ALA A 286 9.39 49.12 10.52
C ALA A 286 8.65 47.91 11.11
N LEU A 287 8.11 47.01 10.27
CA LEU A 287 7.42 45.78 10.70
C LEU A 287 8.39 44.66 11.11
N ALA A 288 9.64 44.70 10.66
CA ALA A 288 10.64 43.69 11.02
C ALA A 288 10.90 43.65 12.54
N VAL A 289 10.96 44.82 13.19
CA VAL A 289 11.22 44.93 14.64
C VAL A 289 10.13 44.26 15.49
N PRO A 290 8.83 44.62 15.37
CA PRO A 290 7.78 43.96 16.15
C PRO A 290 7.63 42.48 15.78
N TYR A 291 7.88 42.09 14.53
CA TYR A 291 7.87 40.68 14.13
C TYR A 291 8.95 39.87 14.87
N LEU A 292 10.21 40.34 14.87
CA LEU A 292 11.31 39.66 15.55
C LEU A 292 11.14 39.63 17.07
N TYR A 293 10.56 40.70 17.63
CA TYR A 293 10.19 40.73 19.05
C TYR A 293 9.11 39.68 19.37
N ALA A 294 8.04 39.63 18.57
CA ALA A 294 6.97 38.66 18.74
C ALA A 294 7.50 37.22 18.55
N SER A 295 8.38 36.97 17.58
CA SER A 295 8.95 35.65 17.35
C SER A 295 9.79 35.17 18.53
N ALA A 296 10.60 36.07 19.12
CA ALA A 296 11.37 35.73 20.31
C ALA A 296 10.45 35.43 21.50
N LYS A 297 9.38 36.21 21.68
CA LYS A 297 8.47 36.01 22.80
C LYS A 297 7.60 34.75 22.67
N LEU A 298 7.13 34.44 21.47
CA LEU A 298 6.37 33.23 21.18
C LEU A 298 7.19 31.96 21.40
N ALA A 299 8.50 32.01 21.19
CA ALA A 299 9.40 30.89 21.45
C ALA A 299 9.58 30.58 22.94
N GLU A 300 9.33 31.55 23.83
CA GLU A 300 9.39 31.37 25.29
C GLU A 300 8.05 30.96 25.90
N THR A 301 6.95 31.06 25.15
CA THR A 301 5.60 30.79 25.66
C THR A 301 5.38 29.28 25.80
N ASP A 302 4.93 28.85 26.97
CA ASP A 302 4.44 27.49 27.20
C ASP A 302 3.01 27.34 26.62
N TRP A 303 2.87 26.47 25.62
CA TRP A 303 1.60 26.24 24.92
C TRP A 303 0.74 25.14 25.55
N SER A 304 1.22 24.49 26.62
CA SER A 304 0.52 23.36 27.26
C SER A 304 -0.86 23.73 27.80
N GLU A 305 -0.99 24.88 28.46
CA GLU A 305 -2.28 25.37 28.98
C GLU A 305 -3.28 25.61 27.84
N THR A 306 -2.84 26.27 26.75
CA THR A 306 -3.68 26.53 25.58
C THR A 306 -4.13 25.24 24.89
N ARG A 307 -3.23 24.25 24.77
CA ARG A 307 -3.55 22.93 24.20
C ARG A 307 -4.61 22.22 25.03
N SER A 308 -4.47 22.20 26.35
CA SER A 308 -5.45 21.56 27.23
C SER A 308 -6.84 22.20 27.13
N GLY A 309 -6.92 23.53 27.02
CA GLY A 309 -8.18 24.25 26.84
C GLY A 309 -8.82 24.01 25.47
N ALA A 310 -8.02 23.96 24.40
CA ALA A 310 -8.49 23.63 23.06
C ALA A 310 -9.03 22.20 23.00
N ARG A 311 -8.31 21.25 23.60
CA ARG A 311 -8.74 19.85 23.72
C ARG A 311 -10.09 19.72 24.42
N GLN A 312 -10.25 20.36 25.58
CA GLN A 312 -11.53 20.33 26.31
C GLN A 312 -12.69 20.91 25.49
N LEU A 313 -12.46 21.98 24.74
CA LEU A 313 -13.47 22.54 23.85
C LEU A 313 -13.84 21.57 22.73
N ILE A 314 -12.86 20.95 22.07
CA ILE A 314 -13.10 20.00 20.99
C ILE A 314 -13.81 18.75 21.50
N GLU A 315 -13.37 18.19 22.62
CA GLU A 315 -14.01 17.04 23.27
C GLU A 315 -15.46 17.34 23.68
N ALA A 316 -15.77 18.59 24.08
CA ALA A 316 -17.14 19.00 24.41
C ALA A 316 -18.08 19.05 23.18
N TYR A 317 -17.52 19.16 21.97
CA TYR A 317 -18.29 19.18 20.72
C TYR A 317 -18.19 17.88 19.92
N ASP A 318 -17.45 16.86 20.36
CA ASP A 318 -17.39 15.54 19.71
C ASP A 318 -18.62 14.70 20.10
N PRO A 319 -19.62 14.54 19.20
CA PRO A 319 -20.86 13.84 19.54
C PRO A 319 -20.69 12.31 19.62
N CYS A 320 -19.51 11.78 19.30
CA CYS A 320 -19.26 10.36 19.12
C CYS A 320 -18.21 9.79 20.09
N LEU A 321 -17.83 10.56 21.11
CA LEU A 321 -16.76 10.19 22.04
C LEU A 321 -17.20 8.97 22.87
N LEU A 322 -16.41 7.88 22.81
CA LEU A 322 -16.44 6.85 23.85
C LEU A 322 -15.57 7.35 25.01
N SER A 323 -15.98 7.08 26.25
CA SER A 323 -15.06 7.28 27.38
C SER A 323 -13.81 6.42 27.21
N ALA A 324 -12.67 6.88 27.74
CA ALA A 324 -11.42 6.13 27.66
C ALA A 324 -11.54 4.72 28.27
N GLU A 325 -12.38 4.58 29.30
CA GLU A 325 -12.67 3.31 29.93
C GLU A 325 -13.52 2.38 29.04
N GLU A 326 -14.57 2.89 28.41
CA GLU A 326 -15.38 2.13 27.44
C GLU A 326 -14.56 1.70 26.22
N LYS A 327 -13.70 2.58 25.71
CA LYS A 327 -12.77 2.27 24.61
C LYS A 327 -11.79 1.16 25.00
N ALA A 328 -11.17 1.26 26.19
CA ALA A 328 -10.23 0.25 26.66
C ALA A 328 -10.92 -1.11 26.90
N GLN A 329 -12.12 -1.11 27.48
CA GLN A 329 -12.91 -2.32 27.69
C GLN A 329 -13.33 -2.97 26.37
N LEU A 330 -13.75 -2.17 25.38
CA LEU A 330 -14.11 -2.67 24.07
C LEU A 330 -12.91 -3.27 23.32
N LEU A 331 -11.77 -2.57 23.29
CA LEU A 331 -10.55 -3.08 22.65
C LEU A 331 -10.05 -4.35 23.34
N ALA A 332 -10.14 -4.43 24.67
CA ALA A 332 -9.80 -5.65 25.40
C ALA A 332 -10.73 -6.82 25.04
N ARG A 333 -12.04 -6.57 24.89
CA ARG A 333 -13.01 -7.59 24.46
C ARG A 333 -12.78 -8.05 23.02
N LEU A 334 -12.61 -7.11 22.08
CA LEU A 334 -12.30 -7.40 20.69
C LEU A 334 -11.00 -8.21 20.57
N GLY A 335 -9.95 -7.80 21.28
CA GLY A 335 -8.69 -8.53 21.32
C GLY A 335 -8.84 -9.95 21.85
N HIS A 336 -9.62 -10.14 22.92
CA HIS A 336 -9.91 -11.46 23.47
C HIS A 336 -10.71 -12.34 22.50
N GLU A 337 -11.71 -11.78 21.81
CA GLU A 337 -12.52 -12.53 20.84
C GLU A 337 -11.74 -12.90 19.58
N ILE A 338 -10.89 -12.01 19.06
CA ILE A 338 -10.00 -12.29 17.92
C ILE A 338 -8.99 -13.39 18.29
N GLN A 339 -8.36 -13.31 19.46
CA GLN A 339 -7.44 -14.35 19.95
C GLN A 339 -8.14 -15.70 20.14
N ALA A 340 -9.38 -15.69 20.65
CA ALA A 340 -10.17 -16.91 20.80
C ALA A 340 -10.56 -17.51 19.43
N ALA A 341 -10.91 -16.67 18.45
CA ALA A 341 -11.21 -17.08 17.09
C ALA A 341 -9.97 -17.65 16.38
N GLU A 342 -8.80 -17.04 16.55
CA GLU A 342 -7.52 -17.54 16.04
C GLU A 342 -7.21 -18.93 16.63
N ALA A 343 -7.25 -19.07 17.96
CA ALA A 343 -6.96 -20.32 18.64
C ALA A 343 -7.93 -21.45 18.21
N THR A 344 -9.21 -21.13 18.07
CA THR A 344 -10.24 -22.09 17.64
C THR A 344 -10.02 -22.53 16.20
N THR A 345 -9.81 -21.57 15.29
CA THR A 345 -9.57 -21.84 13.87
C THR A 345 -8.29 -22.66 13.68
N ARG A 346 -7.22 -22.32 14.41
CA ARG A 346 -5.95 -23.08 14.40
C ARG A 346 -6.16 -24.51 14.87
N ALA A 347 -6.83 -24.72 16.00
CA ALA A 347 -7.12 -26.06 16.51
C ALA A 347 -7.95 -26.91 15.54
N MET A 348 -8.93 -26.30 14.86
CA MET A 348 -9.73 -26.98 13.83
C MET A 348 -8.89 -27.37 12.61
N ALA A 349 -8.06 -26.46 12.11
CA ALA A 349 -7.15 -26.74 11.00
C ALA A 349 -6.16 -27.86 11.35
N GLU A 350 -5.58 -27.84 12.56
CA GLU A 350 -4.67 -28.87 13.03
C GLU A 350 -5.34 -30.26 13.11
N ALA A 351 -6.54 -30.34 13.69
CA ALA A 351 -7.28 -31.60 13.77
C ALA A 351 -7.65 -32.14 12.38
N ARG A 352 -7.97 -31.25 11.43
CA ARG A 352 -8.27 -31.64 10.04
C ARG A 352 -7.03 -32.11 9.29
N ILE A 353 -5.89 -31.46 9.50
CA ILE A 353 -4.60 -31.90 8.96
C ILE A 353 -4.22 -33.27 9.52
N ASP A 354 -4.34 -33.48 10.84
CA ASP A 354 -3.97 -34.75 11.47
C ASP A 354 -4.82 -35.91 10.92
N SER A 355 -6.14 -35.73 10.90
CA SER A 355 -7.05 -36.75 10.36
C SER A 355 -6.84 -36.98 8.86
N GLY A 356 -6.70 -35.92 8.06
CA GLY A 356 -6.51 -36.03 6.61
C GLY A 356 -5.16 -36.63 6.21
N THR A 357 -4.09 -36.36 6.97
CA THR A 357 -2.77 -36.94 6.69
C THR A 357 -2.73 -38.42 7.01
N VAL A 358 -3.38 -38.84 8.11
CA VAL A 358 -3.55 -40.26 8.46
C VAL A 358 -4.35 -40.99 7.39
N GLU A 359 -5.48 -40.43 6.94
CA GLU A 359 -6.30 -41.01 5.87
C GLU A 359 -5.51 -41.12 4.55
N LEU A 360 -4.77 -40.06 4.19
CA LEU A 360 -3.98 -40.02 2.97
C LEU A 360 -2.87 -41.07 2.97
N ILE A 361 -2.13 -41.23 4.07
CA ILE A 361 -1.07 -42.22 4.19
C ILE A 361 -1.63 -43.63 4.31
N GLY A 362 -2.76 -43.82 5.01
CA GLY A 362 -3.49 -45.09 5.03
C GLY A 362 -3.92 -45.54 3.63
N SER A 363 -4.25 -44.59 2.74
CA SER A 363 -4.59 -44.89 1.34
C SER A 363 -3.44 -45.46 0.50
N LEU A 364 -2.19 -45.41 1.01
CA LEU A 364 -1.01 -45.96 0.34
C LEU A 364 -0.81 -47.45 0.58
N GLU A 365 -1.53 -48.08 1.51
CA GLU A 365 -1.36 -49.51 1.80
C GLU A 365 -1.49 -50.42 0.55
N PRO A 366 -2.50 -50.26 -0.33
CA PRO A 366 -2.57 -51.06 -1.57
C PRO A 366 -1.43 -50.77 -2.55
N ALA A 367 -0.82 -49.58 -2.49
CA ALA A 367 0.32 -49.23 -3.31
C ALA A 367 1.63 -49.84 -2.80
N VAL A 368 1.72 -50.07 -1.49
CA VAL A 368 2.78 -50.90 -0.90
C VAL A 368 2.67 -52.33 -1.40
N ASP A 369 1.46 -52.90 -1.47
CA ASP A 369 1.26 -54.22 -2.07
C ASP A 369 1.71 -54.25 -3.55
N ALA A 370 1.34 -53.24 -4.34
CA ALA A 370 1.80 -53.14 -5.74
C ALA A 370 3.33 -52.95 -5.89
N TYR A 371 3.98 -52.29 -4.93
CA TYR A 371 5.45 -52.22 -4.88
C TYR A 371 6.06 -53.59 -4.57
N LEU A 372 5.51 -54.33 -3.61
CA LEU A 372 5.98 -55.68 -3.26
C LEU A 372 5.76 -56.67 -4.40
N ASP A 373 4.62 -56.57 -5.10
CA ASP A 373 4.33 -57.39 -6.27
C ASP A 373 5.36 -57.17 -7.37
N TRP A 374 5.85 -55.94 -7.56
CA TRP A 374 6.99 -55.65 -8.44
C TRP A 374 8.30 -56.19 -7.85
N TYR A 375 8.58 -55.93 -6.57
CA TYR A 375 9.83 -56.28 -5.88
C TYR A 375 10.12 -57.79 -5.93
N PHE A 376 9.08 -58.61 -5.78
CA PHE A 376 9.12 -60.07 -5.91
C PHE A 376 8.83 -60.55 -7.33
N THR A 377 9.20 -59.77 -8.36
CA THR A 377 9.28 -60.28 -9.74
C THR A 377 10.72 -60.66 -10.11
N VAL A 378 10.82 -61.61 -11.03
CA VAL A 378 12.08 -61.98 -11.70
C VAL A 378 12.71 -60.74 -12.37
N ILE A 379 11.91 -59.85 -12.95
CA ILE A 379 12.40 -58.62 -13.59
C ILE A 379 13.05 -57.70 -12.55
N ALA A 380 12.42 -57.49 -11.40
CA ALA A 380 12.99 -56.67 -10.33
C ALA A 380 14.25 -57.30 -9.70
N GLU A 381 14.36 -58.63 -9.69
CA GLU A 381 15.61 -59.31 -9.31
C GLU A 381 16.76 -58.95 -10.28
N TYR A 382 16.51 -58.94 -11.58
CA TYR A 382 17.49 -58.50 -12.58
C TYR A 382 17.85 -57.02 -12.48
N GLU A 383 16.87 -56.15 -12.21
CA GLU A 383 17.12 -54.72 -11.97
C GLU A 383 17.98 -54.51 -10.72
N ARG A 384 17.69 -55.20 -9.62
CA ARG A 384 18.50 -55.18 -8.39
C ARG A 384 19.92 -55.70 -8.62
N LEU A 385 20.07 -56.76 -9.40
CA LEU A 385 21.38 -57.34 -9.73
C LEU A 385 22.21 -56.39 -10.61
N ALA A 386 21.60 -55.77 -11.60
CA ALA A 386 22.25 -54.76 -12.43
C ALA A 386 22.68 -53.54 -11.59
N ALA A 387 21.80 -53.09 -10.70
CA ALA A 387 22.10 -52.01 -9.76
C ALA A 387 23.20 -52.37 -8.75
N ALA A 388 23.27 -53.64 -8.35
CA ALA A 388 24.34 -54.14 -7.47
C ALA A 388 25.71 -54.06 -8.14
N VAL A 389 25.77 -54.33 -9.44
CA VAL A 389 27.01 -54.21 -10.23
C VAL A 389 27.40 -52.75 -10.44
N ALA A 390 26.43 -51.84 -10.59
CA ALA A 390 26.65 -50.40 -10.74
C ALA A 390 26.93 -49.68 -9.41
N GLY A 391 26.62 -50.30 -8.26
CA GLY A 391 26.81 -49.73 -6.93
C GLY A 391 25.68 -48.82 -6.45
N ASP A 392 24.51 -48.85 -7.10
CA ASP A 392 23.39 -47.91 -6.93
C ASP A 392 22.09 -48.58 -6.43
N ILE A 393 22.15 -49.80 -5.89
CA ILE A 393 20.96 -50.56 -5.39
C ILE A 393 20.01 -49.71 -4.56
N ALA A 394 20.53 -48.97 -3.57
CA ALA A 394 19.71 -48.18 -2.66
C ALA A 394 18.95 -47.07 -3.40
N GLU A 395 19.58 -46.45 -4.40
CA GLU A 395 18.98 -45.40 -5.22
C GLU A 395 17.93 -45.96 -6.18
N THR A 396 18.22 -47.10 -6.82
CA THR A 396 17.24 -47.79 -7.69
C THR A 396 16.00 -48.22 -6.91
N MET A 397 16.19 -48.78 -5.71
CA MET A 397 15.08 -49.23 -4.87
C MET A 397 14.28 -48.07 -4.28
N ALA A 398 14.93 -46.98 -3.89
CA ALA A 398 14.25 -45.75 -3.50
C ALA A 398 13.41 -45.17 -4.65
N THR A 399 13.95 -45.19 -5.87
CA THR A 399 13.27 -44.68 -7.08
C THR A 399 12.02 -45.50 -7.40
N GLN A 400 12.13 -46.83 -7.40
CA GLN A 400 11.00 -47.71 -7.68
C GLN A 400 9.96 -47.65 -6.55
N PHE A 401 10.39 -47.53 -5.30
CA PHE A 401 9.49 -47.30 -4.16
C PHE A 401 8.72 -45.99 -4.31
N GLN A 402 9.40 -44.89 -4.61
CA GLN A 402 8.76 -43.59 -4.86
C GLN A 402 7.74 -43.68 -6.01
N LYS A 403 8.13 -44.31 -7.11
CA LYS A 403 7.25 -44.48 -8.28
C LYS A 403 5.99 -45.25 -7.95
N HIS A 404 6.13 -46.43 -7.33
CA HIS A 404 5.00 -47.32 -7.06
C HIS A 404 4.10 -46.82 -5.91
N VAL A 405 4.68 -46.29 -4.83
CA VAL A 405 3.94 -45.91 -3.62
C VAL A 405 3.42 -44.48 -3.68
N PHE A 406 4.13 -43.53 -4.30
CA PHE A 406 3.77 -42.09 -4.24
C PHE A 406 3.34 -41.51 -5.59
N GLU A 407 4.10 -41.76 -6.67
CA GLU A 407 3.82 -41.12 -7.97
C GLU A 407 2.58 -41.74 -8.64
N ASN A 408 2.49 -43.07 -8.67
CA ASN A 408 1.36 -43.77 -9.28
C ASN A 408 0.04 -43.58 -8.50
N THR A 409 0.10 -43.19 -7.23
CA THR A 409 -1.08 -43.00 -6.36
C THR A 409 -1.64 -41.59 -6.39
N GLY A 410 -0.97 -40.67 -7.07
CA GLY A 410 -1.30 -39.25 -7.08
C GLY A 410 -1.20 -38.61 -5.69
N PHE A 411 -0.22 -39.05 -4.87
CA PHE A 411 -0.10 -38.60 -3.49
C PHE A 411 0.09 -37.07 -3.40
N ALA A 412 0.88 -36.48 -4.30
CA ALA A 412 1.11 -35.05 -4.34
C ALA A 412 -0.17 -34.25 -4.65
N GLU A 413 -0.99 -34.75 -5.58
CA GLU A 413 -2.27 -34.15 -5.95
C GLU A 413 -3.27 -34.25 -4.80
N LYS A 414 -3.36 -35.40 -4.14
CA LYS A 414 -4.23 -35.59 -2.96
C LYS A 414 -3.78 -34.74 -1.77
N LEU A 415 -2.48 -34.57 -1.56
CA LEU A 415 -1.93 -33.67 -0.53
C LEU A 415 -2.25 -32.20 -0.83
N ALA A 416 -2.19 -31.79 -2.10
CA ALA A 416 -2.62 -30.46 -2.53
C ALA A 416 -4.13 -30.24 -2.35
N LEU A 417 -4.96 -31.25 -2.64
CA LEU A 417 -6.40 -31.20 -2.37
C LEU A 417 -6.71 -31.09 -0.88
N LEU A 418 -5.97 -31.83 -0.03
CA LEU A 418 -6.10 -31.72 1.42
C LEU A 418 -5.78 -30.30 1.90
N GLU A 419 -4.66 -29.72 1.45
CA GLU A 419 -4.31 -28.34 1.83
C GLU A 419 -5.32 -27.33 1.32
N GLN A 420 -5.80 -27.46 0.09
CA GLN A 420 -6.83 -26.59 -0.46
C GLN A 420 -8.12 -26.65 0.36
N HIS A 421 -8.54 -27.85 0.76
CA HIS A 421 -9.75 -28.04 1.54
C HIS A 421 -9.61 -27.47 2.96
N VAL A 422 -8.47 -27.71 3.63
CA VAL A 422 -8.17 -27.12 4.94
C VAL A 422 -8.15 -25.60 4.84
N SER A 423 -7.45 -25.04 3.86
CA SER A 423 -7.40 -23.59 3.61
C SER A 423 -8.78 -22.96 3.39
N ALA A 424 -9.64 -23.58 2.58
CA ALA A 424 -11.00 -23.09 2.35
C ALA A 424 -11.87 -23.14 3.62
N GLN A 425 -11.72 -24.18 4.43
CA GLN A 425 -12.41 -24.29 5.72
C GLN A 425 -11.88 -23.29 6.74
N THR A 426 -10.56 -23.07 6.80
CA THR A 426 -9.93 -22.04 7.62
C THR A 426 -10.52 -20.67 7.29
N LEU A 427 -10.59 -20.31 6.01
CA LEU A 427 -11.16 -19.05 5.55
C LEU A 427 -12.64 -18.90 5.96
N ALA A 428 -13.46 -19.91 5.69
CA ALA A 428 -14.88 -19.90 6.05
C ALA A 428 -15.12 -19.84 7.57
N SER A 429 -14.25 -20.48 8.36
CA SER A 429 -14.31 -20.43 9.82
C SER A 429 -13.93 -19.04 10.36
N MET A 430 -12.90 -18.41 9.79
CA MET A 430 -12.51 -17.04 10.15
C MET A 430 -13.62 -16.05 9.81
N GLU A 431 -14.20 -16.16 8.61
CA GLU A 431 -15.34 -15.35 8.18
C GLU A 431 -16.52 -15.47 9.15
N ALA A 432 -16.94 -16.71 9.48
CA ALA A 432 -18.04 -16.95 10.40
C ALA A 432 -17.77 -16.41 11.82
N HIS A 433 -16.53 -16.47 12.28
CA HIS A 433 -16.16 -15.91 13.59
C HIS A 433 -16.15 -14.38 13.58
N LEU A 434 -15.58 -13.75 12.54
CA LEU A 434 -15.54 -12.30 12.42
C LEU A 434 -16.94 -11.69 12.24
N ASP A 435 -17.80 -12.34 11.45
CA ASP A 435 -19.21 -11.93 11.28
C ASP A 435 -20.02 -12.08 12.59
N ALA A 436 -19.65 -13.03 13.46
CA ALA A 436 -20.29 -13.18 14.77
C ALA A 436 -19.80 -12.17 15.83
N VAL A 437 -18.55 -11.68 15.72
CA VAL A 437 -17.93 -10.73 16.65
C VAL A 437 -18.54 -9.33 16.50
N GLY A 438 -18.73 -8.86 15.27
CA GLY A 438 -19.23 -7.51 14.99
C GLY A 438 -20.55 -7.18 15.69
N PRO A 439 -21.65 -7.91 15.45
CA PRO A 439 -22.97 -7.61 16.01
C PRO A 439 -23.06 -7.80 17.53
N ARG A 440 -22.34 -8.78 18.10
CA ARG A 440 -22.40 -9.09 19.54
C ARG A 440 -21.67 -8.05 20.37
N THR A 441 -20.51 -7.64 19.90
CA THR A 441 -19.62 -6.75 20.67
C THR A 441 -20.06 -5.29 20.55
N THR A 442 -20.71 -4.93 19.44
CA THR A 442 -21.31 -3.61 19.22
C THR A 442 -22.63 -3.42 19.99
N ALA A 443 -23.53 -4.41 20.00
CA ALA A 443 -24.85 -4.28 20.62
C ALA A 443 -24.81 -4.15 22.15
N ASP A 444 -23.81 -4.74 22.81
CA ASP A 444 -23.69 -4.74 24.27
C ASP A 444 -22.95 -3.52 24.84
N THR A 445 -22.19 -2.78 24.01
CA THR A 445 -21.28 -1.72 24.49
C THR A 445 -21.57 -0.34 23.89
N LEU A 446 -22.18 -0.28 22.70
CA LEU A 446 -22.30 0.97 21.94
C LEU A 446 -23.75 1.45 21.91
N THR A 447 -23.99 2.61 22.51
CA THR A 447 -25.34 3.20 22.64
C THR A 447 -25.77 4.03 21.44
N SER A 448 -24.84 4.47 20.58
CA SER A 448 -25.15 5.31 19.41
C SER A 448 -24.54 4.79 18.11
N ARG A 449 -25.22 5.00 16.97
CA ARG A 449 -24.75 4.56 15.64
C ARG A 449 -23.38 5.13 15.27
N CYS A 450 -23.11 6.37 15.65
CA CYS A 450 -21.82 7.00 15.36
C CYS A 450 -20.66 6.31 16.09
N GLN A 451 -20.88 5.72 17.27
CA GLN A 451 -19.85 4.96 17.98
C GLN A 451 -19.50 3.65 17.24
N VAL A 452 -20.51 2.93 16.74
CA VAL A 452 -20.32 1.68 15.94
C VAL A 452 -19.52 1.96 14.66
N GLU A 453 -19.82 3.08 14.01
CA GLU A 453 -19.19 3.49 12.77
C GLU A 453 -17.74 3.97 12.99
N ARG A 454 -17.47 4.71 14.08
CA ARG A 454 -16.15 5.19 14.51
C ARG A 454 -15.18 4.09 14.98
N LEU A 455 -15.68 2.90 15.24
CA LEU A 455 -14.83 1.76 15.59
C LEU A 455 -14.48 0.92 14.36
N GLY A 456 -14.93 1.30 13.16
CA GLY A 456 -14.83 0.45 11.96
C GLY A 456 -15.57 -0.89 12.12
N LEU A 457 -16.47 -1.00 13.10
CA LEU A 457 -17.25 -2.22 13.34
C LEU A 457 -18.43 -2.34 12.38
N ALA A 458 -18.86 -1.24 11.77
CA ALA A 458 -19.84 -1.25 10.68
C ALA A 458 -19.26 -1.81 9.36
N THR A 459 -17.96 -1.61 9.12
CA THR A 459 -17.22 -2.21 7.98
C THR A 459 -16.92 -3.70 8.18
N LEU A 460 -17.12 -4.22 9.40
CA LEU A 460 -17.16 -5.66 9.68
C LEU A 460 -18.50 -6.31 9.27
N SER A 461 -19.22 -5.74 8.30
CA SER A 461 -20.36 -6.40 7.65
C SER A 461 -19.85 -7.60 6.85
N GLY A 462 -20.53 -8.75 6.93
CA GLY A 462 -20.11 -10.01 6.31
C GLY A 462 -19.57 -9.90 4.87
N ASP A 463 -20.20 -9.08 4.01
CA ASP A 463 -19.78 -8.91 2.61
C ASP A 463 -18.40 -8.23 2.45
N VAL A 464 -18.12 -7.18 3.24
CA VAL A 464 -16.84 -6.45 3.19
C VAL A 464 -15.73 -7.27 3.84
N VAL A 465 -16.04 -7.95 4.96
CA VAL A 465 -15.12 -8.88 5.61
C VAL A 465 -14.74 -9.98 4.65
N HIS A 466 -15.71 -10.57 3.95
CA HIS A 466 -15.48 -11.63 2.97
C HIS A 466 -14.51 -11.21 1.86
N ASP A 467 -14.75 -10.06 1.22
CA ASP A 467 -13.91 -9.56 0.14
C ASP A 467 -12.47 -9.24 0.60
N GLU A 468 -12.32 -8.63 1.78
CA GLU A 468 -11.01 -8.32 2.35
C GLU A 468 -10.28 -9.57 2.84
N LEU A 469 -10.98 -10.54 3.43
CA LEU A 469 -10.39 -11.81 3.85
C LEU A 469 -9.90 -12.60 2.64
N ILE A 470 -10.67 -12.63 1.55
CA ILE A 470 -10.26 -13.28 0.29
C ILE A 470 -9.03 -12.59 -0.29
N GLN A 471 -8.98 -11.26 -0.27
CA GLN A 471 -7.83 -10.50 -0.77
C GLN A 471 -6.59 -10.71 0.11
N ALA A 472 -6.73 -10.65 1.43
CA ALA A 472 -5.68 -10.94 2.41
C ALA A 472 -5.15 -12.37 2.24
N PHE A 473 -6.05 -13.33 2.16
CA PHE A 473 -5.73 -14.74 1.97
C PHE A 473 -5.03 -14.96 0.62
N GLY A 474 -5.53 -14.33 -0.46
CA GLY A 474 -4.94 -14.37 -1.79
C GLY A 474 -3.54 -13.76 -1.85
N THR A 475 -3.30 -12.67 -1.13
CA THR A 475 -1.99 -11.99 -1.10
C THR A 475 -0.97 -12.72 -0.23
N VAL A 476 -1.35 -13.22 0.95
CA VAL A 476 -0.47 -14.02 1.83
C VAL A 476 -0.16 -15.37 1.18
N SER A 477 -1.13 -16.01 0.53
CA SER A 477 -0.92 -17.26 -0.21
C SER A 477 -0.06 -17.11 -1.47
N SER A 478 0.14 -15.88 -1.97
CA SER A 478 0.96 -15.57 -3.16
C SER A 478 2.21 -14.72 -2.90
N GLY A 479 2.45 -14.30 -1.65
CA GLY A 479 3.48 -13.34 -1.28
C GLY A 479 4.93 -13.90 -1.23
N PRO A 480 5.94 -13.02 -1.10
CA PRO A 480 7.37 -13.35 -1.19
C PRO A 480 7.88 -14.34 -0.12
N PHE A 481 7.20 -14.41 1.04
CA PHE A 481 7.47 -15.43 2.07
C PHE A 481 7.15 -16.87 1.59
N ILE A 482 6.35 -17.00 0.53
CA ILE A 482 5.98 -18.26 -0.16
C ILE A 482 6.38 -18.18 -1.66
N ALA A 483 7.28 -17.27 -2.06
CA ALA A 483 7.73 -17.14 -3.46
C ALA A 483 8.80 -18.16 -3.87
N ALA A 484 8.59 -19.43 -3.52
CA ALA A 484 9.12 -20.55 -4.31
C ALA A 484 8.06 -21.13 -5.28
N GLY A 485 6.83 -20.59 -5.30
CA GLY A 485 5.83 -20.89 -6.32
C GLY A 485 4.68 -19.89 -6.25
N GLY A 486 4.46 -19.12 -7.32
CA GLY A 486 3.43 -18.08 -7.36
C GLY A 486 2.04 -18.60 -7.73
N GLY A 487 1.01 -17.98 -7.14
CA GLY A 487 -0.42 -18.19 -7.46
C GLY A 487 -0.94 -19.59 -7.11
N ALA A 488 -2.15 -19.95 -7.54
CA ALA A 488 -2.74 -21.29 -7.30
C ALA A 488 -1.86 -22.48 -7.79
N LEU A 489 -0.78 -22.21 -8.53
CA LEU A 489 0.26 -23.17 -8.92
C LEU A 489 1.37 -23.36 -7.86
N GLY A 490 1.48 -22.44 -6.90
CA GLY A 490 2.46 -22.43 -5.81
C GLY A 490 2.23 -23.46 -4.73
N SER A 491 0.97 -23.72 -4.37
CA SER A 491 0.62 -24.84 -3.48
C SER A 491 0.98 -26.17 -4.13
N ALA A 492 0.68 -26.37 -5.42
CA ALA A 492 1.00 -27.61 -6.14
C ALA A 492 2.52 -27.89 -6.19
N VAL A 493 3.35 -26.88 -6.48
CA VAL A 493 4.82 -27.03 -6.48
C VAL A 493 5.35 -27.33 -5.08
N LEU A 494 4.84 -26.64 -4.07
CA LEU A 494 5.26 -26.84 -2.68
C LEU A 494 4.81 -28.20 -2.14
N MET A 495 3.60 -28.66 -2.47
CA MET A 495 3.08 -29.98 -2.11
C MET A 495 3.79 -31.10 -2.86
N LYS A 496 4.20 -30.88 -4.11
CA LYS A 496 5.06 -31.80 -4.84
C LYS A 496 6.45 -31.91 -4.19
N GLY A 497 7.01 -30.78 -3.74
CA GLY A 497 8.26 -30.77 -2.96
C GLY A 497 8.12 -31.46 -1.60
N LEU A 498 7.01 -31.26 -0.90
CA LEU A 498 6.72 -31.91 0.38
C LEU A 498 6.49 -33.43 0.19
N ALA A 499 5.75 -33.82 -0.84
CA ALA A 499 5.55 -35.20 -1.24
C ALA A 499 6.88 -35.88 -1.59
N GLY A 500 7.77 -35.20 -2.31
CA GLY A 500 9.12 -35.71 -2.62
C GLY A 500 10.00 -35.88 -1.38
N LYS A 501 9.91 -34.96 -0.40
CA LYS A 501 10.61 -35.12 0.89
C LYS A 501 10.04 -36.26 1.72
N ALA A 502 8.71 -36.38 1.76
CA ALA A 502 8.02 -37.47 2.45
C ALA A 502 8.34 -38.84 1.82
N SER A 503 8.36 -38.93 0.47
CA SER A 503 8.70 -40.16 -0.25
C SER A 503 10.16 -40.54 -0.03
N ALA A 504 11.09 -39.58 -0.04
CA ALA A 504 12.50 -39.82 0.25
C ALA A 504 12.73 -40.25 1.71
N SER A 505 12.05 -39.61 2.67
CA SER A 505 12.09 -39.98 4.10
C SER A 505 11.54 -41.40 4.29
N ALA A 506 10.38 -41.72 3.71
CA ALA A 506 9.77 -43.04 3.77
C ALA A 506 10.64 -44.12 3.11
N ALA A 507 11.21 -43.84 1.93
CA ALA A 507 12.13 -44.73 1.24
C ALA A 507 13.38 -44.99 2.09
N SER A 508 14.02 -43.93 2.63
CA SER A 508 15.23 -44.11 3.45
C SER A 508 14.96 -44.90 4.73
N LYS A 509 13.84 -44.67 5.42
CA LYS A 509 13.41 -45.42 6.60
C LYS A 509 13.09 -46.89 6.25
N ALA A 510 12.39 -47.14 5.14
CA ALA A 510 12.08 -48.48 4.66
C ALA A 510 13.35 -49.27 4.28
N LEU A 511 14.29 -48.64 3.57
CA LEU A 511 15.57 -49.25 3.16
C LEU A 511 16.51 -49.50 4.35
N ALA A 512 16.36 -48.75 5.45
CA ALA A 512 17.13 -48.94 6.67
C ALA A 512 16.63 -50.10 7.56
N THR A 513 15.48 -50.71 7.22
CA THR A 513 14.91 -51.82 8.02
C THR A 513 15.68 -53.12 7.86
N LYS A 514 15.60 -53.98 8.90
CA LYS A 514 16.34 -55.26 8.94
C LYS A 514 15.88 -56.23 7.87
N SER A 515 14.59 -56.24 7.53
CA SER A 515 14.02 -57.07 6.47
C SER A 515 14.62 -56.71 5.10
N PHE A 516 14.75 -55.41 4.80
CA PHE A 516 15.40 -54.93 3.59
C PHE A 516 16.92 -55.23 3.56
N GLN A 517 17.60 -55.07 4.69
CA GLN A 517 19.03 -55.43 4.83
C GLN A 517 19.28 -56.94 4.69
N ALA A 518 18.36 -57.78 5.19
CA ALA A 518 18.45 -59.23 5.07
C ALA A 518 18.22 -59.68 3.61
N ALA A 519 17.21 -59.11 2.95
CA ALA A 519 16.90 -59.37 1.54
C ALA A 519 18.05 -58.91 0.61
N SER A 520 18.60 -57.73 0.84
CA SER A 520 19.77 -57.24 0.07
C SER A 520 21.04 -58.06 0.33
N ALA A 521 21.27 -58.53 1.57
CA ALA A 521 22.39 -59.43 1.88
C ALA A 521 22.25 -60.82 1.22
N LEU A 522 21.02 -61.33 1.06
CA LEU A 522 20.73 -62.55 0.31
C LEU A 522 21.01 -62.36 -1.19
N ALA A 523 20.54 -61.25 -1.78
CA ALA A 523 20.81 -60.90 -3.17
C ALA A 523 22.33 -60.73 -3.45
N LEU A 524 23.06 -60.05 -2.55
CA LEU A 524 24.52 -59.91 -2.62
C LEU A 524 25.25 -61.26 -2.49
N LYS A 525 24.79 -62.18 -1.62
CA LYS A 525 25.35 -63.54 -1.49
C LYS A 525 25.07 -64.39 -2.73
N MET A 526 23.93 -64.22 -3.38
CA MET A 526 23.58 -64.88 -4.64
C MET A 526 24.37 -64.31 -5.82
N ALA A 527 24.59 -63.00 -5.87
CA ALA A 527 25.45 -62.32 -6.84
C ALA A 527 26.93 -62.73 -6.68
N ALA A 528 27.43 -62.81 -5.44
CA ALA A 528 28.78 -63.29 -5.15
C ALA A 528 28.97 -64.77 -5.53
N LYS A 529 27.93 -65.61 -5.42
CA LYS A 529 27.92 -66.98 -5.95
C LYS A 529 27.84 -67.04 -7.48
N LYS A 530 27.16 -66.09 -8.14
CA LYS A 530 27.09 -65.97 -9.62
C LYS A 530 28.40 -65.44 -10.25
N GLY A 531 29.28 -64.77 -9.48
CA GLY A 531 30.58 -64.25 -9.95
C GLY A 531 31.78 -65.19 -9.85
N GLY A 532 31.61 -66.40 -9.30
CA GLY A 532 32.70 -67.36 -9.09
C GLY A 532 32.40 -68.73 -9.71
N GLY A 533 32.77 -68.91 -10.97
CA GLY A 533 33.00 -70.22 -11.59
C GLY A 533 31.74 -71.04 -11.95
N ALA A 534 31.57 -71.27 -13.24
CA ALA A 534 30.63 -72.25 -13.80
C ALA A 534 30.99 -73.69 -13.36
N LEU A 535 30.59 -74.12 -12.16
CA LEU A 535 30.66 -75.53 -11.75
C LEU A 535 29.95 -75.74 -10.41
N LEU A 536 28.63 -75.95 -10.36
CA LEU A 536 27.97 -76.74 -9.27
C LEU A 536 26.45 -77.00 -9.37
N THR A 537 25.76 -76.74 -10.48
CA THR A 537 24.37 -77.24 -10.67
C THR A 537 24.14 -77.82 -12.07
N GLY A 538 25.03 -78.71 -12.50
CA GLY A 538 24.91 -79.47 -13.76
C GLY A 538 24.36 -80.89 -13.59
N ALA A 539 23.81 -81.27 -12.42
CA ALA A 539 23.58 -82.68 -12.10
C ALA A 539 22.12 -83.19 -12.25
N THR A 540 21.14 -82.37 -12.62
CA THR A 540 19.74 -82.85 -12.73
C THR A 540 19.02 -82.56 -14.05
N ALA A 541 19.63 -81.89 -15.03
CA ALA A 541 18.99 -81.59 -16.32
C ALA A 541 19.67 -82.21 -17.57
N ALA A 542 20.72 -83.02 -17.40
CA ALA A 542 21.48 -83.60 -18.51
C ALA A 542 21.13 -85.07 -18.84
N ALA A 543 20.01 -85.60 -18.36
CA ALA A 543 19.65 -87.01 -18.56
C ALA A 543 18.64 -87.27 -19.72
N VAL A 544 18.07 -86.23 -20.35
CA VAL A 544 16.94 -86.43 -21.29
C VAL A 544 17.29 -86.21 -22.77
N CYS A 545 18.45 -85.66 -23.12
CA CYS A 545 18.80 -85.42 -24.52
C CYS A 545 20.26 -85.79 -24.88
N SER A 546 20.54 -87.06 -25.16
CA SER A 546 21.27 -87.46 -26.39
C SER A 546 21.19 -88.98 -26.61
N PRO A 547 21.17 -89.45 -27.88
CA PRO A 547 22.47 -89.77 -28.46
C PRO A 547 22.61 -89.33 -29.93
N GLY A 548 23.72 -88.63 -30.22
CA GLY A 548 24.35 -88.61 -31.55
C GLY A 548 23.85 -87.57 -32.57
N GLY A 549 24.39 -86.35 -32.53
CA GLY A 549 24.37 -85.41 -33.66
C GLY A 549 24.59 -83.93 -33.26
N PRO A 550 25.02 -83.04 -34.18
CA PRO A 550 25.29 -81.61 -33.92
C PRO A 550 24.05 -80.77 -33.51
N ALA A 551 22.90 -81.41 -33.25
CA ALA A 551 21.70 -80.80 -32.71
C ALA A 551 21.69 -80.64 -31.17
N ALA A 552 22.71 -81.11 -30.45
CA ALA A 552 22.80 -81.01 -28.98
C ALA A 552 22.97 -79.57 -28.45
N ILE A 553 23.45 -78.63 -29.29
CA ILE A 553 23.68 -77.23 -28.90
C ILE A 553 22.36 -76.44 -28.81
N VAL A 554 21.31 -76.84 -29.55
CA VAL A 554 20.03 -76.12 -29.57
C VAL A 554 19.11 -76.54 -28.40
N CYS A 555 19.20 -77.81 -27.95
CA CYS A 555 18.45 -78.28 -26.77
C CYS A 555 19.04 -77.77 -25.44
N GLY A 556 20.34 -77.49 -25.38
CA GLY A 556 20.99 -76.90 -24.19
C GLY A 556 20.71 -75.40 -23.99
N VAL A 557 20.49 -74.65 -25.08
CA VAL A 557 20.24 -73.19 -25.00
C VAL A 557 18.76 -72.88 -24.73
N VAL A 558 17.82 -73.61 -25.34
CA VAL A 558 16.38 -73.39 -25.09
C VAL A 558 15.93 -74.07 -23.78
N GLY A 559 16.40 -75.28 -23.49
CA GLY A 559 16.12 -75.96 -22.22
C GLY A 559 16.84 -75.34 -21.02
N GLY A 560 18.05 -74.82 -21.23
CA GLY A 560 18.83 -74.08 -20.22
C GLY A 560 18.20 -72.73 -19.86
N LEU A 561 17.68 -71.97 -20.83
CA LEU A 561 16.98 -70.70 -20.56
C LEU A 561 15.63 -70.90 -19.85
N VAL A 562 14.87 -71.95 -20.20
CA VAL A 562 13.60 -72.26 -19.53
C VAL A 562 13.83 -72.83 -18.13
N ALA A 563 14.82 -73.70 -17.93
CA ALA A 563 15.18 -74.21 -16.60
C ALA A 563 15.80 -73.11 -15.71
N TRP A 564 16.56 -72.17 -16.29
CA TRP A 564 17.14 -71.03 -15.57
C TRP A 564 16.08 -70.01 -15.13
N ALA A 565 15.16 -69.63 -16.03
CA ALA A 565 14.02 -68.79 -15.68
C ALA A 565 13.07 -69.47 -14.68
N LEU A 566 12.96 -70.80 -14.70
CA LEU A 566 12.19 -71.56 -13.72
C LEU A 566 12.87 -71.56 -12.33
N ILE A 567 14.20 -71.71 -12.27
CA ILE A 567 14.95 -71.65 -11.02
C ILE A 567 14.86 -70.25 -10.40
N ASP A 568 15.09 -69.20 -11.18
CA ASP A 568 14.97 -67.82 -10.68
C ASP A 568 13.53 -67.54 -10.22
N LYS A 569 12.51 -68.00 -10.99
CA LYS A 569 11.11 -67.88 -10.57
C LYS A 569 10.83 -68.58 -9.23
N THR A 570 11.30 -69.81 -9.04
CA THR A 570 11.10 -70.55 -7.77
C THR A 570 11.84 -69.91 -6.60
N ALA A 571 13.02 -69.33 -6.84
CA ALA A 571 13.78 -68.63 -5.80
C ALA A 571 13.05 -67.36 -5.35
N VAL A 572 12.46 -66.62 -6.29
CA VAL A 572 11.66 -65.43 -6.02
C VAL A 572 10.36 -65.78 -5.27
N GLU A 573 9.65 -66.85 -5.65
CA GLU A 573 8.44 -67.30 -4.94
C GLU A 573 8.73 -67.74 -3.48
N ILE A 574 9.90 -68.35 -3.24
CA ILE A 574 10.35 -68.70 -1.88
C ILE A 574 10.70 -67.45 -1.07
N ASP A 575 11.40 -66.48 -1.68
CA ASP A 575 11.75 -65.21 -1.03
C ASP A 575 10.49 -64.40 -0.68
N GLU A 576 9.52 -64.37 -1.60
CA GLU A 576 8.20 -63.74 -1.39
C GLU A 576 7.46 -64.38 -0.21
N ALA A 577 7.33 -65.71 -0.19
CA ALA A 577 6.60 -66.43 0.85
C ALA A 577 7.21 -66.25 2.26
N LEU A 578 8.51 -65.94 2.35
CA LEU A 578 9.21 -65.78 3.62
C LEU A 578 9.29 -64.31 4.08
N ASN A 579 9.45 -63.36 3.15
CA ASN A 579 9.81 -61.97 3.49
C ASN A 579 8.74 -60.93 3.15
N ARG A 580 7.69 -61.25 2.38
CA ARG A 580 6.68 -60.28 1.91
C ARG A 580 5.95 -59.60 3.06
N ASP A 581 5.45 -60.37 4.04
CA ASP A 581 4.65 -59.83 5.14
C ASP A 581 5.49 -58.97 6.10
N GLU A 582 6.73 -59.39 6.39
CA GLU A 582 7.66 -58.62 7.23
C GLU A 582 8.05 -57.29 6.54
N MET A 583 8.35 -57.33 5.25
CA MET A 583 8.69 -56.14 4.47
C MET A 583 7.50 -55.19 4.32
N LYS A 584 6.29 -55.71 4.09
CA LYS A 584 5.06 -54.91 4.11
C LYS A 584 4.89 -54.17 5.43
N HIS A 585 5.03 -54.90 6.53
CA HIS A 585 4.85 -54.33 7.86
C HIS A 585 5.89 -53.24 8.18
N ASP A 586 7.15 -53.45 7.81
CA ASP A 586 8.23 -52.49 7.98
C ASP A 586 8.07 -51.22 7.12
N ILE A 587 7.58 -51.36 5.88
CA ILE A 587 7.23 -50.23 5.00
C ILE A 587 6.07 -49.43 5.60
N LEU A 588 4.99 -50.10 6.04
CA LEU A 588 3.83 -49.43 6.63
C LEU A 588 4.21 -48.70 7.94
N ARG A 589 5.11 -49.28 8.75
CA ARG A 589 5.67 -48.58 9.92
C ARG A 589 6.44 -47.32 9.50
N SER A 590 7.28 -47.42 8.48
CA SER A 590 8.06 -46.29 7.96
C SER A 590 7.18 -45.17 7.40
N LEU A 591 6.04 -45.52 6.77
CA LEU A 591 5.05 -44.55 6.30
C LEU A 591 4.32 -43.86 7.48
N ASN A 592 3.97 -44.61 8.53
CA ASN A 592 3.40 -44.04 9.75
C ASN A 592 4.37 -43.05 10.43
N ASP A 593 5.67 -43.33 10.42
CA ASP A 593 6.70 -42.43 10.98
C ASP A 593 6.87 -41.12 10.19
N VAL A 594 6.44 -41.06 8.92
CA VAL A 594 6.46 -39.84 8.08
C VAL A 594 5.17 -39.01 8.23
N THR A 595 4.09 -39.62 8.70
CA THR A 595 2.80 -38.96 8.96
C THR A 595 2.95 -37.68 9.81
N PRO A 596 3.60 -37.69 10.99
CA PRO A 596 3.74 -36.49 11.81
C PRO A 596 4.62 -35.41 11.14
N GLU A 597 5.61 -35.79 10.32
CA GLU A 597 6.47 -34.84 9.60
C GLU A 597 5.67 -34.05 8.56
N VAL A 598 4.83 -34.73 7.77
CA VAL A 598 3.95 -34.09 6.78
C VAL A 598 2.90 -33.22 7.46
N ALA A 599 2.27 -33.72 8.52
CA ALA A 599 1.29 -32.97 9.30
C ALA A 599 1.90 -31.69 9.88
N GLN A 600 3.10 -31.75 10.47
CA GLN A 600 3.76 -30.59 11.07
C GLN A 600 4.05 -29.48 10.05
N VAL A 601 4.49 -29.82 8.83
CA VAL A 601 4.74 -28.82 7.78
C VAL A 601 3.43 -28.15 7.34
N LEU A 602 2.36 -28.91 7.18
CA LEU A 602 1.04 -28.36 6.85
C LEU A 602 0.51 -27.45 7.97
N LYS A 603 0.69 -27.84 9.23
CA LYS A 603 0.30 -27.03 10.40
C LYS A 603 1.05 -25.69 10.45
N GLN A 604 2.37 -25.71 10.25
CA GLN A 604 3.18 -24.49 10.19
C GLN A 604 2.73 -23.55 9.06
N ARG A 605 2.40 -24.10 7.90
CA ARG A 605 1.88 -23.32 6.78
C ARG A 605 0.52 -22.69 7.09
N GLN A 606 -0.40 -23.43 7.72
CA GLN A 606 -1.69 -22.87 8.13
C GLN A 606 -1.55 -21.80 9.20
N ALA A 607 -0.63 -21.97 10.18
CA ALA A 607 -0.35 -20.94 11.16
C ALA A 607 0.11 -19.63 10.49
N LEU A 608 1.05 -19.71 9.54
CA LEU A 608 1.51 -18.53 8.79
C LEU A 608 0.40 -17.87 7.94
N LEU A 609 -0.52 -18.67 7.38
CA LEU A 609 -1.67 -18.16 6.63
C LEU A 609 -2.64 -17.40 7.55
N ILE A 610 -2.95 -17.96 8.72
CA ILE A 610 -3.84 -17.33 9.70
C ILE A 610 -3.22 -16.03 10.21
N ASP A 611 -1.96 -16.06 10.66
CA ASP A 611 -1.25 -14.91 11.22
C ASP A 611 -1.11 -13.79 10.17
N GLY A 612 -0.72 -14.14 8.94
CA GLY A 612 -0.58 -13.17 7.85
C GLY A 612 -1.91 -12.54 7.42
N THR A 613 -3.01 -13.31 7.46
CA THR A 613 -4.35 -12.81 7.14
C THR A 613 -4.83 -11.80 8.19
N LEU A 614 -4.61 -12.10 9.48
CA LEU A 614 -4.96 -11.19 10.57
C LEU A 614 -4.14 -9.89 10.53
N GLN A 615 -2.84 -9.99 10.26
CA GLN A 615 -1.99 -8.80 10.13
C GLN A 615 -2.37 -7.92 8.92
N HIS A 616 -2.76 -8.54 7.80
CA HIS A 616 -3.28 -7.80 6.64
C HIS A 616 -4.61 -7.10 6.93
N PHE A 617 -5.46 -7.74 7.74
CA PHE A 617 -6.73 -7.17 8.17
C PHE A 617 -6.51 -5.95 9.09
N GLU A 618 -5.61 -6.06 10.06
CA GLU A 618 -5.21 -4.94 10.93
C GLU A 618 -4.70 -3.73 10.12
N THR A 619 -3.79 -3.97 9.17
CA THR A 619 -3.25 -2.90 8.31
C THR A 619 -4.25 -2.34 7.28
N THR A 620 -5.31 -3.08 6.96
CA THR A 620 -6.33 -2.65 6.00
C THR A 620 -7.39 -1.77 6.65
N ILE A 621 -7.68 -1.99 7.94
CA ILE A 621 -8.51 -1.08 8.75
C ILE A 621 -7.90 0.34 8.84
N GLU A 622 -6.61 0.50 8.56
CA GLU A 622 -5.90 1.80 8.51
C GLU A 622 -5.92 2.48 7.10
N ARG A 623 -6.72 2.01 6.14
CA ARG A 623 -6.71 2.52 4.74
C ARG A 623 -7.17 3.98 4.61
N ARG A 624 -6.66 4.66 3.56
CA ARG A 624 -7.05 6.03 3.15
C ARG A 624 -8.50 6.11 2.67
N PHE A 625 -9.20 7.17 3.07
CA PHE A 625 -10.54 7.54 2.58
C PHE A 625 -10.44 8.13 1.18
N LEU A 626 -11.21 7.56 0.24
CA LEU A 626 -11.30 8.07 -1.14
C LEU A 626 -12.69 8.69 -1.36
N PRO A 627 -12.79 10.03 -1.45
CA PRO A 627 -14.04 10.76 -1.67
C PRO A 627 -14.98 10.18 -2.73
N TYR A 628 -14.44 9.81 -3.89
CA TYR A 628 -15.25 9.32 -5.01
C TYR A 628 -15.78 7.90 -4.81
N ARG A 629 -15.12 7.10 -3.95
CA ARG A 629 -15.49 5.72 -3.65
C ARG A 629 -16.39 5.65 -2.42
N ASP A 630 -16.05 6.44 -1.40
CA ASP A 630 -16.58 6.30 -0.04
C ASP A 630 -17.60 7.39 0.33
N GLY A 631 -17.67 8.50 -0.42
CA GLY A 631 -18.44 9.69 -0.05
C GLY A 631 -19.48 10.20 -1.06
N LEU A 632 -19.54 9.62 -2.27
CA LEU A 632 -20.49 10.00 -3.33
C LEU A 632 -21.65 9.01 -3.47
#